data_AF-A0A396SSY7-F1
#
_entry.id   AF-A0A396SSY7-F1
#
_cell.length_a   1.000
_cell.length_b   1.000
_cell.length_c   1.000
_cell.angle_alpha   90.00
_cell.angle_beta   90.00
_cell.angle_gamma   90.00
#
_symmetry.space_group_name_H-M   'P 1'
#
loop_
_entity.id
_entity.type
_entity.pdbx_description
1 polymer ?
#
loop_
_entity_poly.entity_id
_entity_poly.type
_entity_poly.pdbx_seq_one_letter_code
_entity_poly.pdbx_strand_id
1 'polypeptide(L)'
;MIRTAFASSIGKIRKSNQDFVQVFKNKNNAVMAIVCDGMGGHQGGDVASTMAVSHLGHSFSMTDFNDCASAHKWLDVQLKVENDTILHTADRFPDLNGMGTTIVLAIVFDTEAIIAHLGDSRAYGYTEGKFTQLVEDHSLVNELVKMGQITKQQAKNHPQKNIITQSLGVSSTIDPEFCQIKIKKHDLILLCTDGLTNSLSDPQIQQVLATKDLSLKERCQKLIDEANRLGGGDNITVCLILDEGGEK
;
A
#
# COMPACT_ATOMS: atom_id res chain seq x y z
N MET A 1 2.34 19.92 9.29
CA MET A 1 2.87 19.93 7.91
C MET A 1 3.12 18.49 7.54
N ILE A 2 2.61 18.03 6.39
CA ILE A 2 2.77 16.63 5.98
C ILE A 2 4.11 16.44 5.28
N ARG A 3 4.93 15.51 5.78
CA ARG A 3 6.15 15.04 5.15
C ARG A 3 6.02 13.59 4.73
N THR A 4 6.68 13.23 3.64
CA THR A 4 6.69 11.86 3.13
C THR A 4 8.11 11.42 2.79
N ALA A 5 8.32 10.11 2.84
CA ALA A 5 9.48 9.44 2.24
C ALA A 5 9.06 8.03 1.83
N PHE A 6 9.66 7.51 0.78
CA PHE A 6 9.46 6.14 0.36
C PHE A 6 10.76 5.50 -0.10
N ALA A 7 10.80 4.18 -0.09
CA ALA A 7 11.88 3.38 -0.67
C ALA A 7 11.29 2.12 -1.27
N SER A 8 11.91 1.64 -2.35
CA SER A 8 11.56 0.39 -3.01
C SER A 8 12.83 -0.36 -3.40
N SER A 9 12.77 -1.68 -3.30
CA SER A 9 13.89 -2.59 -3.56
C SER A 9 13.39 -3.83 -4.26
N ILE A 10 14.10 -4.25 -5.31
CA ILE A 10 13.86 -5.52 -6.01
C ILE A 10 13.95 -6.75 -5.09
N GLY A 11 14.64 -6.64 -3.96
CA GLY A 11 14.91 -7.76 -3.05
C GLY A 11 16.21 -8.47 -3.44
N LYS A 12 16.37 -9.72 -2.99
CA LYS A 12 17.53 -10.56 -3.30
C LYS A 12 17.23 -11.72 -4.24
N ILE A 13 15.95 -12.09 -4.37
CA ILE A 13 15.52 -13.29 -5.10
C ILE A 13 14.90 -12.94 -6.46
N ARG A 14 14.15 -11.84 -6.57
CA ARG A 14 13.44 -11.45 -7.79
C ARG A 14 14.38 -10.85 -8.85
N LYS A 15 13.97 -10.94 -10.13
CA LYS A 15 14.73 -10.43 -11.29
C LYS A 15 14.27 -9.04 -11.76
N SER A 16 13.05 -8.66 -11.42
CA SER A 16 12.44 -7.37 -11.71
C SER A 16 11.71 -6.87 -10.46
N ASN A 17 11.49 -5.55 -10.42
CA ASN A 17 10.66 -4.92 -9.41
C ASN A 17 9.29 -4.61 -10.02
N GLN A 18 8.26 -5.31 -9.55
CA GLN A 18 6.86 -5.12 -9.97
C GLN A 18 6.09 -4.24 -8.99
N ASP A 19 6.70 -3.86 -7.86
CA ASP A 19 6.14 -2.84 -6.98
C ASP A 19 6.28 -1.44 -7.59
N PHE A 20 5.31 -0.58 -7.28
CA PHE A 20 5.39 0.84 -7.60
C PHE A 20 4.85 1.71 -6.46
N VAL A 21 5.50 2.84 -6.22
CA VAL A 21 5.16 3.78 -5.14
C VAL A 21 5.36 5.21 -5.60
N GLN A 22 4.41 6.09 -5.25
CA GLN A 22 4.57 7.51 -5.47
C GLN A 22 3.72 8.34 -4.51
N VAL A 23 4.08 9.62 -4.36
CA VAL A 23 3.32 10.61 -3.59
C VAL A 23 2.88 11.77 -4.48
N PHE A 24 1.64 12.18 -4.33
CA PHE A 24 1.00 13.24 -5.09
C PHE A 24 0.40 14.30 -4.16
N LYS A 25 0.21 15.50 -4.68
CA LYS A 25 -0.56 16.57 -4.04
C LYS A 25 -1.68 17.03 -4.97
N ASN A 26 -2.83 17.37 -4.40
CA ASN A 26 -3.91 18.02 -5.12
C ASN A 26 -3.83 19.55 -5.03
N LYS A 27 -4.79 20.26 -5.63
CA LYS A 27 -4.82 21.74 -5.67
C LYS A 27 -4.91 22.38 -4.28
N ASN A 28 -5.44 21.66 -3.30
CA ASN A 28 -5.57 22.10 -1.91
C ASN A 28 -4.44 21.59 -1.00
N ASN A 29 -3.34 21.08 -1.57
CA ASN A 29 -2.20 20.51 -0.86
C ASN A 29 -2.50 19.27 0.00
N ALA A 30 -3.66 18.63 -0.18
CA ALA A 30 -3.89 17.30 0.38
C ALA A 30 -2.88 16.32 -0.24
N VAL A 31 -2.33 15.43 0.57
CA VAL A 31 -1.26 14.51 0.16
C VAL A 31 -1.85 13.13 -0.06
N MET A 32 -1.61 12.53 -1.22
CA MET A 32 -1.90 11.13 -1.47
C MET A 32 -0.60 10.36 -1.61
N ALA A 33 -0.41 9.32 -0.80
CA ALA A 33 0.61 8.31 -1.03
C ALA A 33 -0.06 7.02 -1.49
N ILE A 34 0.53 6.34 -2.47
CA ILE A 34 0.01 5.10 -3.03
C ILE A 34 1.15 4.10 -3.21
N VAL A 35 0.89 2.86 -2.83
CA VAL A 35 1.77 1.71 -2.97
C VAL A 35 0.99 0.59 -3.65
N CYS A 36 1.58 0.00 -4.67
CA CYS A 36 1.01 -1.09 -5.46
C CYS A 36 2.04 -2.22 -5.58
N ASP A 37 1.59 -3.44 -5.36
CA ASP A 37 2.34 -4.68 -5.62
C ASP A 37 1.79 -5.34 -6.88
N GLY A 38 2.59 -5.33 -7.93
CA GLY A 38 2.22 -5.81 -9.25
C GLY A 38 2.31 -7.33 -9.34
N MET A 39 1.19 -7.97 -9.70
CA MET A 39 1.09 -9.41 -9.89
C MET A 39 0.83 -9.76 -11.36
N GLY A 40 1.46 -10.84 -11.82
CA GLY A 40 1.35 -11.31 -13.20
C GLY A 40 2.66 -11.93 -13.66
N GLY A 41 2.60 -12.83 -14.64
CA GLY A 41 3.81 -13.35 -15.28
C GLY A 41 4.64 -12.23 -15.92
N HIS A 42 5.88 -12.51 -16.32
CA HIS A 42 6.78 -11.59 -17.04
C HIS A 42 6.60 -10.08 -16.75
N GLN A 43 5.99 -9.34 -17.68
CA GLN A 43 5.85 -7.87 -17.71
C GLN A 43 4.44 -7.39 -17.31
N GLY A 44 3.59 -8.27 -16.78
CA GLY A 44 2.22 -7.89 -16.42
C GLY A 44 2.18 -7.03 -15.16
N GLY A 45 2.85 -7.50 -14.10
CA GLY A 45 2.76 -6.88 -12.78
C GLY A 45 3.31 -5.45 -12.72
N ASP A 46 4.48 -5.20 -13.30
CA ASP A 46 5.10 -3.86 -13.34
C ASP A 46 4.25 -2.85 -14.13
N VAL A 47 3.62 -3.29 -15.23
CA VAL A 47 2.70 -2.46 -16.00
C VAL A 47 1.46 -2.13 -15.18
N ALA A 48 0.82 -3.14 -14.55
CA ALA A 48 -0.39 -2.93 -13.77
C ALA A 48 -0.17 -2.00 -12.56
N SER A 49 0.90 -2.19 -11.78
CA SER A 49 1.21 -1.35 -10.62
C SER A 49 1.57 0.08 -11.04
N THR A 50 2.31 0.25 -12.13
CA THR A 50 2.67 1.56 -12.69
C THR A 50 1.43 2.31 -13.18
N MET A 51 0.51 1.63 -13.88
CA MET A 51 -0.75 2.20 -14.36
C MET A 51 -1.57 2.73 -13.19
N ALA A 52 -1.84 1.87 -12.19
CA ALA A 52 -2.66 2.22 -11.04
C ALA A 52 -2.11 3.46 -10.31
N VAL A 53 -0.81 3.47 -10.02
CA VAL A 53 -0.18 4.61 -9.32
C VAL A 53 -0.22 5.89 -10.17
N SER A 54 0.12 5.78 -11.46
CA SER A 54 0.27 6.96 -12.33
C SER A 54 -1.07 7.60 -12.68
N HIS A 55 -2.07 6.79 -13.03
CA HIS A 55 -3.39 7.26 -13.41
C HIS A 55 -4.13 7.89 -12.22
N LEU A 56 -4.23 7.18 -11.09
CA LEU A 56 -4.86 7.72 -9.88
C LEU A 56 -4.12 8.96 -9.39
N GLY A 57 -2.78 8.92 -9.38
CA GLY A 57 -1.95 10.06 -8.98
C GLY A 57 -2.21 11.31 -9.81
N HIS A 58 -2.22 11.17 -11.14
CA HIS A 58 -2.50 12.28 -12.04
C HIS A 58 -3.93 12.81 -11.86
N SER A 59 -4.92 11.92 -11.79
CA SER A 59 -6.31 12.32 -11.56
C SER A 59 -6.47 13.02 -10.22
N PHE A 60 -5.80 12.55 -9.15
CA PHE A 60 -5.84 13.16 -7.83
C PHE A 60 -5.24 14.57 -7.84
N SER A 61 -4.13 14.78 -8.55
CA SER A 61 -3.51 16.11 -8.66
C SER A 61 -4.42 17.18 -9.27
N MET A 62 -5.45 16.77 -10.01
CA MET A 62 -6.43 17.67 -10.61
C MET A 62 -7.61 18.02 -9.69
N THR A 63 -7.76 17.33 -8.55
CA THR A 63 -8.87 17.53 -7.61
C THR A 63 -8.64 18.75 -6.70
N ASP A 64 -9.72 19.21 -6.08
CA ASP A 64 -9.76 20.34 -5.14
C ASP A 64 -10.57 20.02 -3.88
N PHE A 65 -10.91 18.75 -3.61
CA PHE A 65 -11.51 18.39 -2.34
C PHE A 65 -10.48 18.43 -1.20
N ASN A 66 -10.96 18.62 0.03
CA ASN A 66 -10.13 18.74 1.23
C ASN A 66 -10.70 17.97 2.43
N ASP A 67 -11.59 17.02 2.19
CA ASP A 67 -12.26 16.22 3.22
C ASP A 67 -12.37 14.74 2.83
N CYS A 68 -12.44 13.85 3.83
CA CYS A 68 -12.52 12.42 3.62
C CYS A 68 -13.78 11.95 2.89
N ALA A 69 -14.92 12.64 3.04
CA ALA A 69 -16.17 12.19 2.42
C ALA A 69 -16.17 12.40 0.90
N SER A 70 -15.63 13.53 0.44
CA SER A 70 -15.39 13.81 -0.98
C SER A 70 -14.34 12.85 -1.57
N ALA A 71 -13.25 12.60 -0.82
CA ALA A 71 -12.20 11.67 -1.21
C ALA A 71 -12.72 10.24 -1.38
N HIS A 72 -13.56 9.77 -0.45
CA HIS A 72 -14.21 8.45 -0.53
C HIS A 72 -15.00 8.31 -1.84
N LYS A 73 -15.91 9.26 -2.13
CA LYS A 73 -16.71 9.24 -3.37
C LYS A 73 -15.86 9.25 -4.62
N TRP A 74 -14.75 10.00 -4.60
CA TRP A 74 -13.81 10.03 -5.71
C TRP A 74 -13.11 8.67 -5.88
N LEU A 75 -12.61 8.07 -4.80
CA LEU A 75 -11.95 6.76 -4.81
C LEU A 75 -12.89 5.64 -5.29
N ASP A 76 -14.15 5.64 -4.83
CA ASP A 76 -15.18 4.67 -5.24
C ASP A 76 -15.35 4.61 -6.77
N VAL A 77 -15.22 5.75 -7.43
CA VAL A 77 -15.33 5.86 -8.89
C VAL A 77 -13.98 5.53 -9.54
N GLN A 78 -12.90 6.15 -9.08
CA GLN A 78 -11.59 6.01 -9.74
C GLN A 78 -11.03 4.60 -9.64
N LEU A 79 -11.23 3.88 -8.54
CA LEU A 79 -10.76 2.50 -8.41
C LEU A 79 -11.45 1.56 -9.42
N LYS A 80 -12.74 1.79 -9.69
CA LYS A 80 -13.49 1.02 -10.70
C LYS A 80 -13.03 1.35 -12.11
N VAL A 81 -12.86 2.63 -12.41
CA VAL A 81 -12.31 3.10 -13.70
C VAL A 81 -10.91 2.53 -13.93
N GLU A 82 -10.06 2.50 -12.92
CA GLU A 82 -8.71 1.94 -13.04
C GLU A 82 -8.74 0.43 -13.23
N ASN A 83 -9.59 -0.29 -12.49
CA ASN A 83 -9.78 -1.72 -12.68
C ASN A 83 -10.17 -2.07 -14.12
N ASP A 84 -11.16 -1.36 -14.66
CA ASP A 84 -11.59 -1.54 -16.04
C ASP A 84 -10.47 -1.18 -17.02
N THR A 85 -9.67 -0.15 -16.74
CA THR A 85 -8.55 0.27 -17.60
C THR A 85 -7.46 -0.80 -17.65
N ILE A 86 -7.12 -1.41 -16.51
CA ILE A 86 -6.14 -2.50 -16.43
C ILE A 86 -6.68 -3.74 -17.16
N LEU A 87 -7.95 -4.13 -16.95
CA LEU A 87 -8.59 -5.24 -17.66
C LEU A 87 -8.56 -5.06 -19.19
N HIS A 88 -9.00 -3.90 -19.68
CA HIS A 88 -8.99 -3.62 -21.12
C HIS A 88 -7.57 -3.62 -21.71
N THR A 89 -6.58 -3.20 -20.92
CA THR A 89 -5.18 -3.23 -21.36
C THR A 89 -4.65 -4.66 -21.43
N ALA A 90 -4.99 -5.50 -20.45
CA ALA A 90 -4.64 -6.92 -20.42
C ALA A 90 -5.25 -7.68 -21.62
N ASP A 91 -6.50 -7.37 -21.98
CA ASP A 91 -7.18 -7.96 -23.13
C ASP A 91 -6.58 -7.54 -24.48
N ARG A 92 -6.04 -6.32 -24.56
CA ARG A 92 -5.47 -5.78 -25.78
C ARG A 92 -4.07 -6.33 -26.09
N PHE A 93 -3.29 -6.66 -25.07
CA PHE A 93 -1.90 -7.08 -25.22
C PHE A 93 -1.70 -8.48 -24.64
N PRO A 94 -1.48 -9.51 -25.50
CA PRO A 94 -1.35 -10.90 -25.04
C PRO A 94 -0.26 -11.11 -23.97
N ASP A 95 0.82 -10.33 -24.02
CA ASP A 95 1.94 -10.42 -23.06
C ASP A 95 1.58 -9.86 -21.67
N LEU A 96 0.46 -9.16 -21.54
CA LEU A 96 -0.08 -8.60 -20.29
C LEU A 96 -1.30 -9.37 -19.77
N ASN A 97 -1.64 -10.50 -20.38
CA ASN A 97 -2.80 -11.28 -19.98
C ASN A 97 -2.67 -11.74 -18.52
N GLY A 98 -3.72 -11.48 -17.73
CA GLY A 98 -3.76 -11.79 -16.31
C GLY A 98 -2.91 -10.87 -15.43
N MET A 99 -2.49 -9.71 -15.94
CA MET A 99 -1.87 -8.70 -15.09
C MET A 99 -2.86 -8.16 -14.06
N GLY A 100 -2.34 -7.85 -12.89
CA GLY A 100 -3.09 -7.18 -11.85
C GLY A 100 -2.15 -6.53 -10.85
N THR A 101 -2.73 -5.84 -9.89
CA THR A 101 -1.95 -5.22 -8.83
C THR A 101 -2.78 -5.11 -7.57
N THR A 102 -2.13 -5.24 -6.41
CA THR A 102 -2.71 -4.72 -5.17
C THR A 102 -2.74 -3.20 -5.23
N ILE A 103 -3.46 -2.60 -4.31
CA ILE A 103 -3.39 -1.16 -4.05
C ILE A 103 -3.59 -0.91 -2.57
N VAL A 104 -2.71 -0.10 -1.98
CA VAL A 104 -2.95 0.53 -0.70
C VAL A 104 -2.55 2.00 -0.80
N LEU A 105 -3.45 2.89 -0.42
CA LEU A 105 -3.22 4.33 -0.49
C LEU A 105 -3.73 5.02 0.76
N ALA A 106 -3.17 6.18 1.04
CA ALA A 106 -3.65 7.10 2.06
C ALA A 106 -3.74 8.51 1.48
N ILE A 107 -4.91 9.14 1.59
CA ILE A 107 -5.10 10.56 1.34
C ILE A 107 -5.17 11.26 2.69
N VAL A 108 -4.24 12.19 2.92
CA VAL A 108 -4.06 12.91 4.18
C VAL A 108 -4.46 14.37 4.02
N PHE A 109 -5.35 14.80 4.91
CA PHE A 109 -5.80 16.17 5.11
C PHE A 109 -5.25 16.72 6.43
N ASP A 110 -5.71 17.90 6.83
CA ASP A 110 -5.20 18.61 8.02
C ASP A 110 -5.34 17.83 9.34
N THR A 111 -6.46 17.12 9.53
CA THR A 111 -6.77 16.43 10.81
C THR A 111 -7.25 15.00 10.65
N GLU A 112 -7.31 14.52 9.42
CA GLU A 112 -7.85 13.22 9.09
C GLU A 112 -7.18 12.64 7.86
N ALA A 113 -7.30 11.32 7.72
CA ALA A 113 -6.90 10.62 6.53
C ALA A 113 -7.91 9.52 6.20
N ILE A 114 -7.99 9.23 4.91
CA ILE A 114 -8.71 8.06 4.40
C ILE A 114 -7.70 7.11 3.76
N ILE A 115 -7.77 5.86 4.16
CA ILE A 115 -7.04 4.74 3.59
C ILE A 115 -8.01 4.01 2.69
N ALA A 116 -7.56 3.65 1.49
CA ALA A 116 -8.25 2.68 0.65
C ALA A 116 -7.29 1.53 0.36
N HIS A 117 -7.82 0.31 0.37
CA HIS A 117 -7.00 -0.86 0.10
C HIS A 117 -7.76 -1.95 -0.65
N LEU A 118 -7.00 -2.68 -1.44
CA LEU A 118 -7.44 -3.88 -2.12
C LEU A 118 -6.24 -4.79 -2.37
N GLY A 119 -6.18 -5.93 -1.67
CA GLY A 119 -5.08 -6.90 -1.74
C GLY A 119 -4.49 -7.19 -0.37
N ASP A 120 -3.24 -7.63 -0.32
CA ASP A 120 -2.51 -7.95 0.92
C ASP A 120 -1.37 -6.96 1.24
N SER A 121 -1.22 -5.91 0.42
CA SER A 121 -0.45 -4.73 0.81
C SER A 121 -1.16 -3.99 1.96
N ARG A 122 -0.40 -3.43 2.89
CA ARG A 122 -0.91 -2.99 4.19
C ARG A 122 -0.67 -1.51 4.46
N ALA A 123 -1.59 -0.95 5.25
CA ALA A 123 -1.44 0.33 5.92
C ALA A 123 -1.34 0.12 7.43
N TYR A 124 -0.44 0.85 8.08
CA TYR A 124 -0.28 0.86 9.53
C TYR A 124 -0.28 2.30 10.05
N GLY A 125 -0.87 2.50 11.23
CA GLY A 125 -0.78 3.72 12.01
C GLY A 125 0.20 3.57 13.17
N TYR A 126 1.02 4.58 13.39
CA TYR A 126 1.91 4.70 14.53
C TYR A 126 1.65 6.02 15.26
N THR A 127 0.98 5.91 16.41
CA THR A 127 0.53 7.05 17.22
C THR A 127 0.90 6.81 18.68
N GLU A 128 1.58 7.78 19.31
CA GLU A 128 1.91 7.75 20.74
C GLU A 128 2.60 6.42 21.18
N GLY A 129 3.43 5.83 20.30
CA GLY A 129 4.13 4.57 20.56
C GLY A 129 3.34 3.30 20.23
N LYS A 130 2.07 3.41 19.84
CA LYS A 130 1.22 2.28 19.45
C LYS A 130 1.27 2.07 17.94
N PHE A 131 1.71 0.89 17.50
CA PHE A 131 1.71 0.44 16.11
C PHE A 131 0.48 -0.44 15.85
N THR A 132 -0.36 -0.07 14.89
CA THR A 132 -1.64 -0.76 14.59
C THR A 132 -1.81 -0.93 13.10
N GLN A 133 -2.15 -2.13 12.65
CA GLN A 133 -2.56 -2.39 11.28
C GLN A 133 -3.95 -1.79 11.03
N LEU A 134 -4.11 -1.02 9.96
CA LEU A 134 -5.33 -0.24 9.66
C LEU A 134 -6.30 -0.93 8.70
N VAL A 135 -5.82 -1.95 7.98
CA VAL A 135 -6.54 -2.67 6.92
C VAL A 135 -6.31 -4.17 7.09
N GLU A 136 -7.24 -5.01 6.66
CA GLU A 136 -7.10 -6.47 6.76
C GLU A 136 -6.85 -7.09 5.39
N ASP A 137 -5.84 -7.95 5.28
CA ASP A 137 -5.46 -8.54 3.99
C ASP A 137 -6.62 -9.24 3.29
N HIS A 138 -6.82 -8.93 2.01
CA HIS A 138 -7.64 -9.72 1.11
C HIS A 138 -6.86 -10.95 0.64
N SER A 139 -6.66 -11.93 1.53
CA SER A 139 -5.96 -13.18 1.24
C SER A 139 -6.75 -14.41 1.69
N LEU A 140 -6.55 -15.53 0.99
CA LEU A 140 -7.22 -16.79 1.32
C LEU A 140 -6.96 -17.19 2.77
N VAL A 141 -5.73 -17.04 3.25
CA VAL A 141 -5.38 -17.41 4.62
C VAL A 141 -6.05 -16.51 5.65
N ASN A 142 -6.28 -15.23 5.35
CA ASN A 142 -7.01 -14.35 6.25
C ASN A 142 -8.49 -14.77 6.33
N GLU A 143 -9.10 -15.13 5.21
CA GLU A 143 -10.47 -15.69 5.17
C GLU A 143 -10.58 -17.00 5.98
N LEU A 144 -9.62 -17.91 5.83
CA LEU A 144 -9.58 -19.15 6.62
C LEU A 144 -9.44 -18.89 8.13
N VAL A 145 -8.68 -17.86 8.52
CA VAL A 145 -8.58 -17.41 9.92
C VAL A 145 -9.92 -16.85 10.41
N LYS A 146 -10.58 -15.99 9.63
CA LYS A 146 -11.89 -15.40 9.96
C LYS A 146 -12.96 -16.48 10.15
N MET A 147 -12.93 -17.53 9.33
CA MET A 147 -13.82 -18.69 9.44
C MET A 147 -13.46 -19.64 10.59
N GLY A 148 -12.37 -19.38 11.34
CA GLY A 148 -11.89 -20.23 12.42
C GLY A 148 -11.30 -21.56 11.97
N GLN A 149 -11.01 -21.72 10.67
CA GLN A 149 -10.46 -22.96 10.11
C GLN A 149 -8.97 -23.14 10.42
N ILE A 150 -8.24 -22.02 10.51
CA ILE A 150 -6.83 -22.00 10.90
C ILE A 150 -6.55 -20.88 11.90
N THR A 151 -5.47 -21.02 12.66
CA THR A 151 -4.96 -19.96 13.55
C THR A 151 -4.10 -18.95 12.77
N LYS A 152 -3.92 -17.74 13.33
CA LYS A 152 -2.98 -16.74 12.79
C LYS A 152 -1.55 -17.28 12.63
N GLN A 153 -1.13 -18.21 13.51
CA GLN A 153 0.18 -18.82 13.42
C GLN A 153 0.28 -19.82 12.26
N GLN A 154 -0.78 -20.59 12.00
CA GLN A 154 -0.84 -21.50 10.85
C GLN A 154 -0.88 -20.72 9.53
N ALA A 155 -1.60 -19.60 9.47
CA ALA A 155 -1.68 -18.75 8.28
C ALA A 155 -0.29 -18.32 7.76
N LYS A 156 0.64 -17.97 8.65
CA LYS A 156 2.01 -17.55 8.29
C LYS A 156 2.82 -18.60 7.53
N ASN A 157 2.55 -19.88 7.80
CA ASN A 157 3.26 -21.02 7.22
C ASN A 157 2.38 -21.82 6.24
N HIS A 158 1.20 -21.30 5.89
CA HIS A 158 0.26 -22.00 5.03
C HIS A 158 0.81 -22.06 3.59
N PRO A 159 0.69 -23.20 2.89
CA PRO A 159 1.20 -23.33 1.51
C PRO A 159 0.55 -22.35 0.53
N GLN A 160 -0.66 -21.89 0.83
CA GLN A 160 -1.43 -20.95 0.01
C GLN A 160 -1.45 -19.52 0.58
N LYS A 161 -0.45 -19.14 1.39
CA LYS A 161 -0.42 -17.83 2.04
C LYS A 161 -0.33 -16.64 1.07
N ASN A 162 0.21 -16.86 -0.13
CA ASN A 162 0.36 -15.83 -1.17
C ASN A 162 -0.87 -15.75 -2.12
N ILE A 163 -1.99 -16.42 -1.80
CA ILE A 163 -3.21 -16.33 -2.62
C ILE A 163 -4.03 -15.12 -2.16
N ILE A 164 -4.05 -14.10 -3.01
CA ILE A 164 -4.83 -12.87 -2.85
C ILE A 164 -6.25 -13.10 -3.38
N THR A 165 -7.27 -12.58 -2.69
CA THR A 165 -8.70 -12.72 -3.05
C THR A 165 -9.29 -11.49 -3.73
N GLN A 166 -8.60 -10.34 -3.67
CA GLN A 166 -8.98 -9.10 -4.36
C GLN A 166 -7.73 -8.41 -4.93
N SER A 167 -7.74 -8.06 -6.21
CA SER A 167 -6.73 -7.21 -6.86
C SER A 167 -7.38 -6.37 -7.96
N LEU A 168 -6.74 -5.27 -8.36
CA LEU A 168 -7.12 -4.53 -9.56
C LEU A 168 -6.67 -5.32 -10.80
N GLY A 169 -7.48 -5.31 -11.87
CA GLY A 169 -7.10 -5.86 -13.18
C GLY A 169 -7.37 -7.35 -13.38
N VAL A 170 -7.85 -8.06 -12.36
CA VAL A 170 -8.09 -9.52 -12.42
C VAL A 170 -9.58 -9.87 -12.51
N SER A 171 -10.42 -9.17 -11.74
CA SER A 171 -11.86 -9.39 -11.70
C SER A 171 -12.59 -8.17 -12.25
N SER A 172 -13.69 -8.38 -13.00
CA SER A 172 -14.55 -7.28 -13.47
C SER A 172 -15.24 -6.52 -12.34
N THR A 173 -15.33 -7.14 -11.16
CA THR A 173 -15.89 -6.52 -9.96
C THR A 173 -14.85 -6.48 -8.86
N ILE A 174 -14.71 -5.31 -8.25
CA ILE A 174 -13.85 -5.06 -7.10
C ILE A 174 -14.68 -4.56 -5.92
N ASP A 175 -14.22 -4.86 -4.70
CA ASP A 175 -14.81 -4.36 -3.47
C ASP A 175 -13.72 -3.71 -2.59
N PRO A 176 -13.35 -2.45 -2.86
CA PRO A 176 -12.34 -1.76 -2.08
C PRO A 176 -12.81 -1.50 -0.65
N GLU A 177 -11.95 -1.73 0.33
CA GLU A 177 -12.23 -1.35 1.71
C GLU A 177 -11.63 0.01 2.04
N PHE A 178 -12.37 0.78 2.85
CA PHE A 178 -12.00 2.12 3.26
C PHE A 178 -11.88 2.23 4.79
N CYS A 179 -10.83 2.87 5.27
CA CYS A 179 -10.63 3.17 6.67
C CYS A 179 -10.36 4.66 6.86
N GLN A 180 -11.24 5.36 7.59
CA GLN A 180 -11.02 6.76 7.95
C GLN A 180 -10.43 6.84 9.36
N ILE A 181 -9.35 7.61 9.50
CA ILE A 181 -8.67 7.83 10.77
C ILE A 181 -8.49 9.33 11.05
N LYS A 182 -8.42 9.68 12.32
CA LYS A 182 -7.95 11.00 12.74
C LYS A 182 -6.43 11.01 12.73
N ILE A 183 -5.84 12.12 12.30
CA ILE A 183 -4.40 12.37 12.38
C ILE A 183 -4.14 13.46 13.39
N LYS A 184 -3.16 13.21 14.25
CA LYS A 184 -2.58 14.16 15.17
C LYS A 184 -1.13 14.45 14.78
N LYS A 185 -0.61 15.54 15.35
CA LYS A 185 0.81 15.86 15.32
C LYS A 185 1.65 14.66 15.77
N HIS A 186 2.69 14.37 14.98
CA HIS A 186 3.63 13.25 15.11
C HIS A 186 3.07 11.86 14.83
N ASP A 187 1.83 11.75 14.34
CA ASP A 187 1.32 10.49 13.83
C ASP A 187 2.01 10.12 12.52
N LEU A 188 2.31 8.84 12.39
CA LEU A 188 2.95 8.28 11.22
C LEU A 188 2.05 7.20 10.60
N ILE A 189 1.89 7.26 9.28
CA ILE A 189 1.29 6.19 8.49
C ILE A 189 2.40 5.51 7.70
N LEU A 190 2.43 4.17 7.77
CA LEU A 190 3.25 3.32 6.92
C LEU A 190 2.35 2.60 5.92
N LEU A 191 2.62 2.78 4.63
CA LEU A 191 2.12 1.92 3.56
C LEU A 191 3.24 0.97 3.14
N CYS A 192 2.95 -0.31 2.94
CA CYS A 192 3.96 -1.27 2.50
C CYS A 192 3.38 -2.45 1.72
N THR A 193 4.21 -3.03 0.84
CA THR A 193 3.94 -4.32 0.19
C THR A 193 4.22 -5.49 1.12
N ASP A 194 3.76 -6.67 0.73
CA ASP A 194 3.89 -7.89 1.55
C ASP A 194 5.36 -8.31 1.73
N GLY A 195 6.26 -7.94 0.81
CA GLY A 195 7.69 -8.23 0.92
C GLY A 195 8.32 -7.66 2.19
N LEU A 196 7.78 -6.57 2.74
CA LEU A 196 8.17 -6.06 4.05
C LEU A 196 7.67 -6.98 5.17
N THR A 197 6.36 -7.25 5.21
CA THR A 197 5.68 -7.90 6.35
C THR A 197 5.86 -9.42 6.38
N ASN A 198 6.21 -10.01 5.23
CA ASN A 198 6.68 -11.38 5.12
C ASN A 198 8.12 -11.54 5.67
N SER A 199 8.93 -10.48 5.63
CA SER A 199 10.32 -10.49 6.09
C SER A 199 10.45 -10.03 7.55
N LEU A 200 9.72 -8.99 7.94
CA LEU A 200 9.78 -8.35 9.25
C LEU A 200 8.44 -8.48 9.98
N SER A 201 8.51 -8.83 11.26
CA SER A 201 7.35 -8.81 12.15
C SER A 201 6.97 -7.38 12.57
N ASP A 202 5.71 -7.16 12.92
CA ASP A 202 5.21 -5.86 13.40
C ASP A 202 6.09 -5.25 14.52
N PRO A 203 6.56 -5.99 15.54
CA PRO A 203 7.47 -5.43 16.54
C PRO A 203 8.81 -4.93 15.98
N GLN A 204 9.36 -5.60 14.96
CA GLN A 204 10.61 -5.18 14.31
C GLN A 204 10.38 -3.89 13.50
N ILE A 205 9.26 -3.81 12.77
CA ILE A 205 8.86 -2.61 12.04
C ILE A 205 8.68 -1.44 13.03
N GLN A 206 7.90 -1.65 14.09
CA GLN A 206 7.67 -0.67 15.14
C GLN A 206 8.99 -0.16 15.76
N GLN A 207 9.96 -1.04 16.02
CA GLN A 207 11.26 -0.66 16.57
C GLN A 207 12.01 0.30 15.63
N VAL A 208 11.99 0.06 14.32
CA VAL A 208 12.60 0.98 13.34
C VAL A 208 11.88 2.33 13.35
N LEU A 209 10.54 2.33 13.33
CA LEU A 209 9.74 3.56 13.36
C LEU A 209 9.90 4.37 14.64
N ALA A 210 10.16 3.71 15.77
CA ALA A 210 10.38 4.35 17.07
C ALA A 210 11.75 5.02 17.22
N THR A 211 12.68 4.81 16.27
CA THR A 211 14.04 5.36 16.37
C THR A 211 14.02 6.88 16.10
N LYS A 212 14.28 7.68 17.14
CA LYS A 212 14.13 9.16 17.09
C LYS A 212 15.15 9.85 16.19
N ASP A 213 16.38 9.34 16.13
CA ASP A 213 17.48 10.01 15.41
C ASP A 213 17.52 9.70 13.91
N LEU A 214 16.54 8.95 13.39
CA LEU A 214 16.42 8.66 11.97
C LEU A 214 15.39 9.58 11.33
N SER A 215 15.79 10.23 10.24
CA SER A 215 14.88 10.89 9.30
C SER A 215 13.91 9.87 8.67
N LEU A 216 12.81 10.35 8.08
CA LEU A 216 11.86 9.47 7.39
C LEU A 216 12.52 8.63 6.30
N LYS A 217 13.45 9.23 5.53
CA LYS A 217 14.18 8.52 4.48
C LYS A 217 15.06 7.41 5.05
N GLU A 218 15.77 7.69 6.15
CA GLU A 218 16.60 6.68 6.82
C GLU A 218 15.76 5.56 7.44
N ARG A 219 14.57 5.87 7.96
CA ARG A 219 13.62 4.85 8.43
C ARG A 219 13.15 3.95 7.28
N CYS A 220 12.78 4.52 6.13
CA CYS A 220 12.44 3.74 4.93
C CYS A 220 13.61 2.84 4.52
N GLN A 221 14.81 3.39 4.40
CA GLN A 221 15.99 2.62 3.99
C GLN A 221 16.30 1.49 4.99
N LYS A 222 16.22 1.78 6.31
CA LYS A 222 16.47 0.77 7.34
C LYS A 222 15.46 -0.37 7.31
N LEU A 223 14.19 -0.09 7.01
CA LEU A 223 13.18 -1.13 6.80
C LEU A 223 13.54 -2.02 5.60
N ILE A 224 13.92 -1.42 4.47
CA ILE A 224 14.37 -2.15 3.27
C ILE A 224 15.61 -3.00 3.56
N ASP A 225 16.60 -2.44 4.25
CA ASP A 225 17.87 -3.10 4.54
C ASP A 225 17.67 -4.29 5.48
N GLU A 226 16.87 -4.16 6.53
CA GLU A 226 16.57 -5.26 7.45
C GLU A 226 15.76 -6.38 6.78
N ALA A 227 14.77 -6.04 5.95
CA ALA A 227 14.03 -7.03 5.17
C ALA A 227 14.93 -7.79 4.18
N ASN A 228 15.82 -7.08 3.48
CA ASN A 228 16.83 -7.68 2.61
C ASN A 228 17.82 -8.56 3.37
N ARG A 229 18.24 -8.15 4.57
CA ARG A 229 19.16 -8.92 5.43
C ARG A 229 18.55 -10.25 5.87
N LEU A 230 17.23 -10.32 6.02
CA LEU A 230 16.49 -11.54 6.35
C LEU A 230 16.15 -12.42 5.15
N GLY A 231 16.64 -12.06 3.96
CA GLY A 231 16.58 -12.89 2.76
C GLY A 231 16.04 -12.17 1.53
N GLY A 232 15.30 -11.06 1.70
CA GLY A 232 14.77 -10.28 0.58
C GLY A 232 13.99 -11.13 -0.43
N GLY A 233 13.04 -11.93 0.08
CA GLY A 233 12.34 -12.96 -0.68
C GLY A 233 11.45 -12.43 -1.81
N ASP A 234 11.04 -11.17 -1.72
CA ASP A 234 10.21 -10.49 -2.71
C ASP A 234 10.66 -9.06 -2.99
N ASN A 235 9.95 -8.37 -3.87
CA ASN A 235 10.00 -6.91 -3.96
C ASN A 235 9.53 -6.29 -2.64
N ILE A 236 10.21 -5.23 -2.20
CA ILE A 236 9.95 -4.62 -0.89
C ILE A 236 9.78 -3.13 -1.11
N THR A 237 8.58 -2.62 -0.80
CA THR A 237 8.26 -1.21 -0.97
C THR A 237 7.59 -0.65 0.28
N VAL A 238 8.03 0.53 0.69
CA VAL A 238 7.52 1.24 1.86
C VAL A 238 7.32 2.72 1.57
N CYS A 239 6.25 3.31 2.10
CA CYS A 239 6.01 4.75 2.11
C CYS A 239 5.61 5.20 3.51
N LEU A 240 6.34 6.17 4.07
CA LEU A 240 6.04 6.81 5.33
C LEU A 240 5.41 8.18 5.09
N ILE A 241 4.35 8.47 5.82
CA ILE A 241 3.68 9.77 5.87
C ILE A 241 3.68 10.23 7.32
N LEU A 242 4.20 11.42 7.59
CA LEU A 242 4.31 11.98 8.94
C LEU A 242 3.60 13.34 8.95
N ASP A 243 2.70 13.54 9.90
CA ASP A 243 2.29 14.89 10.25
C ASP A 243 3.27 15.46 11.28
N GLU A 244 4.10 16.44 10.89
CA GLU A 244 4.98 17.12 11.84
C GLU A 244 4.24 18.13 12.73
N GLY A 245 2.94 18.35 12.47
CA GLY A 245 2.19 19.49 12.98
C GLY A 245 2.63 20.77 12.27
N GLY A 246 1.76 21.77 12.24
CA GLY A 246 2.13 23.14 11.90
C GLY A 246 2.01 24.00 13.15
N GLU A 247 2.96 24.90 13.39
CA GLU A 247 2.61 26.13 14.10
C GLU A 247 1.70 26.91 13.15
N LYS A 248 0.44 27.11 13.54
CA LYS A 248 -0.38 28.15 12.93
C LYS A 248 0.03 29.49 13.50
#